data_AF-A0A832ZX84-F1
#
_entry.id   AF-A0A832ZX84-F1
#
_cell.length_a   1.000
_cell.length_b   1.000
_cell.length_c   1.000
_cell.angle_alpha   90.00
_cell.angle_beta   90.00
_cell.angle_gamma   90.00
#
_symmetry.space_group_name_H-M   'P 1'
#
loop_
_entity.id
_entity.type
_entity.pdbx_description
1 polymer ?
#
loop_
_entity_poly.entity_id
_entity_poly.type
_entity_poly.pdbx_seq_one_letter_code
_entity_poly.pdbx_strand_id
1 'polypeptide(L)'
;NLDNLLSRFIEIYTPSYMRVFIARSDPALNYGLLSATLMAKIALSKICRINKNFNIPLYPIIGAGCLPFRGHNNPRNFEKFASEYRGVTTVTIQSAFRYDYPENEVINAVEWYNSNLGRYEASILDKHEEDIMLSSIILGKLSPAYRESVEKTVDVVNMLSRRIPARRARRLHIGLFGYSRRLGGKNLPRAIPFTAVFYSLGMPPEFIGLRALEQLSEEEYSLLREYYRSLVHDLSEAGKYIAWDNLNILAEKPPEVNEVFGEEFLQGFIPKYLEDLETASSMLGIKLGPRNVTERRYENEVNNLLISLIEGEVESIKRELENAALMRRSIG
;
A
#
# COMPACT_ATOMS: atom_id res chain seq x y z
N ASN A 1 -9.23 -9.28 17.10
CA ASN A 1 -10.68 -9.51 17.25
C ASN A 1 -11.33 -10.23 16.05
N LEU A 2 -10.60 -10.56 14.97
CA LEU A 2 -11.16 -11.35 13.87
C LEU A 2 -11.61 -12.74 14.33
N ASP A 3 -10.79 -13.38 15.16
CA ASP A 3 -11.08 -14.62 15.88
C ASP A 3 -12.44 -14.61 16.56
N ASN A 4 -12.68 -13.64 17.44
CA ASN A 4 -13.93 -13.53 18.16
C ASN A 4 -15.13 -13.30 17.21
N LEU A 5 -14.95 -12.43 16.20
CA LEU A 5 -15.99 -12.13 15.22
C LEU A 5 -16.41 -13.39 14.45
N LEU A 6 -15.45 -14.14 13.94
CA LEU A 6 -15.71 -15.33 13.13
C LEU A 6 -16.25 -16.48 13.98
N SER A 7 -15.67 -16.74 15.16
CA SER A 7 -16.14 -17.79 16.07
C SER A 7 -17.60 -17.56 16.48
N ARG A 8 -17.96 -16.34 16.89
CA ARG A 8 -19.35 -16.01 17.25
C ARG A 8 -20.30 -16.12 16.07
N PHE A 9 -19.87 -15.74 14.87
CA PHE A 9 -20.68 -15.91 13.67
C PHE A 9 -20.94 -17.39 13.39
N ILE A 10 -19.91 -18.23 13.49
CA ILE A 10 -20.01 -19.68 13.30
C ILE A 10 -20.95 -20.31 14.32
N GLU A 11 -20.81 -19.97 15.60
CA GLU A 11 -21.65 -20.49 16.68
C GLU A 11 -23.13 -20.14 16.50
N ILE A 12 -23.44 -18.93 16.02
CA ILE A 12 -24.81 -18.46 15.84
C ILE A 12 -25.46 -19.06 14.58
N TYR A 13 -24.74 -19.08 13.46
CA TYR A 13 -25.32 -19.38 12.15
C TYR A 13 -24.98 -20.76 11.60
N THR A 14 -24.05 -21.49 12.23
CA THR A 14 -23.61 -22.85 11.86
C THR A 14 -23.46 -23.07 10.34
N PRO A 15 -22.72 -22.19 9.63
CA PRO A 15 -22.65 -22.26 8.18
C PRO A 15 -21.86 -23.49 7.72
N SER A 16 -22.23 -24.05 6.56
CA SER A 16 -21.50 -25.17 5.95
C SER A 16 -20.10 -24.79 5.45
N TYR A 17 -19.87 -23.51 5.16
CA TYR A 17 -18.58 -22.92 4.83
C TYR A 17 -18.64 -21.38 4.96
N MET A 18 -17.51 -20.71 4.95
CA MET A 18 -17.48 -19.23 4.93
C MET A 18 -16.36 -18.70 4.02
N ARG A 19 -16.62 -17.55 3.38
CA ARG A 19 -15.61 -16.78 2.64
C ARG A 19 -15.30 -15.50 3.39
N VAL A 20 -14.04 -15.29 3.73
CA VAL A 20 -13.59 -14.14 4.51
C VAL A 20 -12.81 -13.19 3.61
N PHE A 21 -13.23 -11.94 3.48
CA PHE A 21 -12.56 -10.95 2.63
C PHE A 21 -11.57 -10.11 3.45
N ILE A 22 -10.30 -10.12 3.04
CA ILE A 22 -9.21 -9.34 3.63
C ILE A 22 -8.84 -8.19 2.68
N ALA A 23 -9.07 -6.95 3.10
CA ALA A 23 -8.66 -5.78 2.33
C ALA A 23 -7.17 -5.47 2.52
N ARG A 24 -6.45 -5.11 1.46
CA ARG A 24 -5.08 -4.57 1.54
C ARG A 24 -5.02 -3.05 1.52
N SER A 25 -5.81 -2.44 0.63
CA SER A 25 -5.69 -1.01 0.35
C SER A 25 -6.11 -0.11 1.52
N ASP A 26 -7.25 -0.39 2.17
CA ASP A 26 -7.73 0.44 3.28
C ASP A 26 -6.84 0.30 4.53
N PRO A 27 -6.36 -0.89 4.93
CA PRO A 27 -5.39 -0.98 6.01
C PRO A 27 -4.07 -0.26 5.69
N ALA A 28 -3.56 -0.35 4.46
CA ALA A 28 -2.33 0.36 4.08
C ALA A 28 -2.50 1.88 4.20
N LEU A 29 -3.64 2.42 3.76
CA LEU A 29 -3.98 3.84 3.89
C LEU A 29 -4.03 4.34 5.34
N ASN A 30 -4.45 3.49 6.28
CA ASN A 30 -4.68 3.91 7.67
C ASN A 30 -3.50 3.61 8.62
N TYR A 31 -2.64 2.65 8.25
CA TYR A 31 -1.61 2.10 9.14
C TYR A 31 -0.24 1.91 8.47
N GLY A 32 -0.11 2.20 7.17
CA GLY A 32 1.12 1.99 6.40
C GLY A 32 1.23 0.59 5.78
N LEU A 33 2.11 0.46 4.79
CA LEU A 33 2.29 -0.76 4.00
C LEU A 33 2.65 -1.97 4.88
N LEU A 34 3.68 -1.82 5.71
CA LEU A 34 4.23 -2.91 6.53
C LEU A 34 3.18 -3.40 7.52
N SER A 35 2.59 -2.49 8.29
CA SER A 35 1.51 -2.80 9.25
C SER A 35 0.36 -3.54 8.57
N ALA A 36 -0.08 -3.06 7.41
CA ALA A 36 -1.15 -3.70 6.67
C ALA A 36 -0.80 -5.12 6.21
N THR A 37 0.47 -5.38 5.86
CA THR A 37 0.90 -6.70 5.40
C THR A 37 0.91 -7.68 6.57
N LEU A 38 1.49 -7.27 7.71
CA LEU A 38 1.52 -8.07 8.93
C LEU A 38 0.10 -8.36 9.45
N MET A 39 -0.79 -7.37 9.44
CA MET A 39 -2.21 -7.58 9.79
C MET A 39 -2.89 -8.63 8.89
N ALA A 40 -2.58 -8.66 7.60
CA ALA A 40 -3.09 -9.69 6.69
C ALA A 40 -2.53 -11.09 7.04
N LYS A 41 -1.26 -11.20 7.47
CA LYS A 41 -0.69 -12.48 7.92
C LYS A 41 -1.33 -13.00 9.20
N ILE A 42 -1.53 -12.11 10.17
CA ILE A 42 -2.22 -12.43 11.42
C ILE A 42 -3.66 -12.87 11.12
N ALA A 43 -4.36 -12.18 10.22
CA ALA A 43 -5.71 -12.55 9.80
C ALA A 43 -5.75 -13.95 9.19
N LEU A 44 -4.83 -14.28 8.27
CA LEU A 44 -4.74 -15.60 7.65
C LEU A 44 -4.41 -16.70 8.66
N SER A 45 -3.49 -16.47 9.60
CA SER A 45 -3.20 -17.38 10.71
C SER A 45 -4.43 -17.65 11.58
N LYS A 46 -5.18 -16.59 11.94
CA LYS A 46 -6.43 -16.73 12.70
C LYS A 46 -7.47 -17.54 11.96
N ILE A 47 -7.67 -17.27 10.67
CA ILE A 47 -8.60 -18.02 9.83
C ILE A 47 -8.19 -19.51 9.77
N CYS A 48 -6.90 -19.80 9.61
CA CYS A 48 -6.39 -21.17 9.60
C CYS A 48 -6.70 -21.91 10.92
N ARG A 49 -6.49 -21.26 12.08
CA ARG A 49 -6.83 -21.83 13.40
C ARG A 49 -8.34 -22.07 13.55
N ILE A 50 -9.18 -21.13 13.14
CA ILE A 50 -10.65 -21.26 13.25
C ILE A 50 -11.16 -22.41 12.38
N ASN A 51 -10.65 -22.54 11.14
CA ASN A 51 -10.97 -23.66 10.26
C ASN A 51 -10.70 -25.00 10.96
N LYS A 52 -9.54 -25.14 11.63
CA LYS A 52 -9.16 -26.35 12.38
C LYS A 52 -10.02 -26.57 13.63
N ASN A 53 -10.34 -25.52 14.37
CA ASN A 53 -11.08 -25.61 15.63
C ASN A 53 -12.57 -25.95 15.44
N PHE A 54 -13.22 -25.33 14.44
CA PHE A 54 -14.65 -25.52 14.19
C PHE A 54 -14.93 -26.60 13.13
N ASN A 55 -13.90 -27.10 12.45
CA ASN A 55 -14.02 -28.05 11.35
C ASN A 55 -15.00 -27.58 10.24
N ILE A 56 -14.94 -26.28 9.91
CA ILE A 56 -15.76 -25.65 8.87
C ILE A 56 -14.83 -25.04 7.81
N PRO A 57 -14.99 -25.39 6.52
CA PRO A 57 -14.18 -24.83 5.44
C PRO A 57 -14.24 -23.30 5.39
N LEU A 58 -13.08 -22.66 5.51
CA LEU A 58 -12.90 -21.23 5.34
C LEU A 58 -12.10 -20.95 4.07
N TYR A 59 -12.61 -20.05 3.22
CA TYR A 59 -12.03 -19.69 1.93
C TYR A 59 -11.64 -18.20 1.92
N PRO A 60 -10.41 -17.84 2.33
CA PRO A 60 -9.98 -16.45 2.40
C PRO A 60 -9.87 -15.84 1.00
N ILE A 61 -10.37 -14.62 0.87
CA ILE A 61 -10.26 -13.76 -0.30
C ILE A 61 -9.36 -12.59 0.06
N ILE A 62 -8.42 -12.21 -0.79
CA ILE A 62 -7.60 -11.00 -0.59
C ILE A 62 -7.84 -9.97 -1.69
N GLY A 63 -8.19 -8.75 -1.25
CA GLY A 63 -8.39 -7.59 -2.10
C GLY A 63 -7.14 -6.74 -2.21
N ALA A 64 -6.43 -6.85 -3.34
CA ALA A 64 -5.14 -6.18 -3.58
C ALA A 64 -5.08 -5.47 -4.94
N GLY A 65 -4.42 -4.31 -4.98
CA GLY A 65 -4.11 -3.54 -6.19
C GLY A 65 -2.74 -3.88 -6.78
N CYS A 66 -2.43 -3.32 -7.95
CA CYS A 66 -1.21 -3.64 -8.70
C CYS A 66 0.06 -2.98 -8.16
N LEU A 67 -0.05 -1.79 -7.57
CA LEU A 67 1.09 -1.12 -6.94
C LEU A 67 1.38 -1.71 -5.55
N PRO A 68 2.64 -1.74 -5.12
CA PRO A 68 3.05 -2.36 -3.86
C PRO A 68 2.26 -1.88 -2.64
N PHE A 69 2.04 -0.57 -2.49
CA PHE A 69 1.27 0.01 -1.38
C PHE A 69 -0.11 -0.62 -1.19
N ARG A 70 -0.74 -1.05 -2.28
CA ARG A 70 -2.08 -1.65 -2.28
C ARG A 70 -2.08 -3.17 -2.36
N GLY A 71 -0.90 -3.80 -2.28
CA GLY A 71 -0.74 -5.25 -2.18
C GLY A 71 0.08 -5.90 -3.29
N HIS A 72 0.54 -5.17 -4.30
CA HIS A 72 1.43 -5.67 -5.36
C HIS A 72 0.92 -6.85 -6.21
N ASN A 73 -0.41 -7.00 -6.36
CA ASN A 73 -1.00 -8.03 -7.21
C ASN A 73 -1.05 -7.56 -8.67
N ASN A 74 -0.10 -7.99 -9.50
CA ASN A 74 -0.06 -7.67 -10.93
C ASN A 74 0.41 -8.87 -11.78
N PRO A 75 0.19 -8.83 -13.11
CA PRO A 75 0.55 -9.93 -14.02
C PRO A 75 2.03 -10.32 -14.07
N ARG A 76 2.93 -9.51 -13.51
CA ARG A 76 4.39 -9.78 -13.47
C ARG A 76 4.88 -10.21 -12.09
N ASN A 77 4.02 -10.16 -11.07
CA ASN A 77 4.35 -10.43 -9.67
C ASN A 77 3.41 -11.47 -9.01
N PHE A 78 2.50 -12.09 -9.78
CA PHE A 78 1.43 -12.92 -9.23
C PHE A 78 1.93 -14.12 -8.40
N GLU A 79 3.05 -14.74 -8.76
CA GLU A 79 3.62 -15.87 -8.02
C GLU A 79 4.16 -15.43 -6.65
N LYS A 80 4.91 -14.33 -6.61
CA LYS A 80 5.41 -13.76 -5.34
C LYS A 80 4.24 -13.27 -4.50
N PHE A 81 3.24 -12.64 -5.09
CA PHE A 81 2.01 -12.25 -4.39
C PHE A 81 1.30 -13.45 -3.75
N ALA A 82 1.10 -14.54 -4.51
CA ALA A 82 0.50 -15.76 -3.97
C ALA A 82 1.35 -16.39 -2.86
N SER A 83 2.68 -16.36 -3.01
CA SER A 83 3.61 -16.83 -1.99
C SER A 83 3.57 -15.98 -0.72
N GLU A 84 3.50 -14.66 -0.86
CA GLU A 84 3.35 -13.71 0.25
C GLU A 84 2.09 -14.06 1.05
N TYR A 85 0.94 -14.14 0.38
CA TYR A 85 -0.36 -14.37 1.02
C TYR A 85 -0.82 -15.83 0.94
N ARG A 86 0.08 -16.78 1.20
CA ARG A 86 -0.27 -18.21 1.32
C ARG A 86 -1.46 -18.43 2.25
N GLY A 87 -2.36 -19.34 1.86
CA GLY A 87 -3.64 -19.58 2.53
C GLY A 87 -4.84 -18.88 1.88
N VAL A 88 -4.62 -17.93 0.95
CA VAL A 88 -5.72 -17.37 0.17
C VAL A 88 -6.20 -18.34 -0.91
N THR A 89 -7.51 -18.33 -1.14
CA THR A 89 -8.20 -19.17 -2.13
C THR A 89 -8.77 -18.34 -3.27
N THR A 90 -8.84 -17.02 -3.10
CA THR A 90 -9.31 -16.09 -4.12
C THR A 90 -8.56 -14.77 -4.00
N VAL A 91 -8.23 -14.17 -5.13
CA VAL A 91 -7.58 -12.86 -5.22
C VAL A 91 -8.42 -11.93 -6.09
N THR A 92 -8.42 -10.63 -5.82
CA THR A 92 -9.11 -9.67 -6.70
C THR A 92 -8.29 -9.36 -7.94
N ILE A 93 -8.89 -9.48 -9.12
CA ILE A 93 -8.33 -8.98 -10.38
C ILE A 93 -8.90 -7.57 -10.65
N GLN A 94 -8.11 -6.54 -10.35
CA GLN A 94 -8.54 -5.14 -10.43
C GLN A 94 -8.46 -4.58 -11.87
N SER A 95 -8.93 -3.34 -12.07
CA SER A 95 -8.91 -2.72 -13.41
C SER A 95 -7.49 -2.61 -13.99
N ALA A 96 -6.53 -2.15 -13.19
CA ALA A 96 -5.16 -1.99 -13.67
C ALA A 96 -4.58 -3.33 -14.16
N PHE A 97 -4.77 -4.39 -13.38
CA PHE A 97 -4.39 -5.75 -13.73
C PHE A 97 -4.90 -6.15 -15.13
N ARG A 98 -6.15 -5.81 -15.47
CA ARG A 98 -6.79 -6.24 -16.73
C ARG A 98 -6.46 -5.38 -17.93
N TYR A 99 -6.28 -4.07 -17.72
CA TYR A 99 -6.31 -3.09 -18.81
C TYR A 99 -4.99 -2.33 -19.00
N ASP A 100 -4.11 -2.32 -18.00
CA ASP A 100 -2.84 -1.57 -18.05
C ASP A 100 -1.62 -2.52 -18.26
N TYR A 101 -1.87 -3.82 -18.52
CA TYR A 101 -0.89 -4.86 -18.82
C TYR A 101 -1.22 -5.60 -20.13
N PRO A 102 -0.24 -6.19 -20.82
CA PRO A 102 -0.47 -6.99 -22.02
C PRO A 102 -1.42 -8.17 -21.75
N GLU A 103 -2.36 -8.41 -22.65
CA GLU A 103 -3.42 -9.43 -22.50
C GLU A 103 -2.86 -10.84 -22.22
N ASN A 104 -1.78 -11.22 -22.90
CA ASN A 104 -1.13 -12.52 -22.70
C ASN A 104 -0.56 -12.66 -21.28
N GLU A 105 0.02 -11.61 -20.70
CA GLU A 105 0.50 -11.63 -19.30
C GLU A 105 -0.69 -11.79 -18.34
N VAL A 106 -1.80 -11.12 -18.62
CA VAL A 106 -3.03 -11.18 -17.80
C VAL A 106 -3.62 -12.58 -17.80
N ILE A 107 -3.79 -13.18 -18.99
CA ILE A 107 -4.34 -14.53 -19.13
C ILE A 107 -3.46 -15.54 -18.38
N ASN A 108 -2.15 -15.50 -18.62
CA ASN A 108 -1.20 -16.40 -17.96
C ASN A 108 -1.28 -16.32 -16.43
N ALA A 109 -1.34 -15.11 -15.87
CA ALA A 109 -1.42 -14.92 -14.43
C ALA A 109 -2.76 -15.43 -13.85
N VAL A 110 -3.87 -15.24 -14.55
CA VAL A 110 -5.19 -15.73 -14.12
C VAL A 110 -5.27 -17.26 -14.20
N GLU A 111 -4.78 -17.88 -15.27
CA GLU A 111 -4.70 -19.33 -15.40
C GLU A 111 -3.84 -19.95 -14.29
N TRP A 112 -2.71 -19.31 -13.98
CA TRP A 112 -1.87 -19.73 -12.88
C TRP A 112 -2.59 -19.62 -11.54
N TYR A 113 -3.31 -18.53 -11.27
CA TYR A 113 -4.08 -18.39 -10.03
C TYR A 113 -5.17 -19.45 -9.90
N ASN A 114 -5.93 -19.69 -10.96
CA ASN A 114 -6.97 -20.73 -10.98
C ASN A 114 -6.40 -22.13 -10.72
N SER A 115 -5.18 -22.37 -11.17
CA SER A 115 -4.50 -23.66 -10.99
C SER A 115 -3.89 -23.81 -9.60
N ASN A 116 -3.39 -22.73 -8.98
CA ASN A 116 -2.48 -22.81 -7.83
C ASN A 116 -3.03 -22.26 -6.50
N LEU A 117 -4.04 -21.38 -6.51
CA LEU A 117 -4.61 -20.87 -5.26
C LEU A 117 -5.32 -21.98 -4.46
N GLY A 118 -5.29 -21.86 -3.13
CA GLY A 118 -5.86 -22.87 -2.23
C GLY A 118 -5.03 -24.15 -2.05
N ARG A 119 -3.89 -24.31 -2.74
CA ARG A 119 -3.00 -25.48 -2.56
C ARG A 119 -2.20 -25.45 -1.25
N TYR A 120 -1.94 -24.27 -0.71
CA TYR A 120 -1.07 -24.10 0.46
C TYR A 120 -1.81 -23.39 1.59
N GLU A 121 -1.65 -23.92 2.81
CA GLU A 121 -2.13 -23.27 4.02
C GLU A 121 -1.29 -22.03 4.39
N ALA A 122 -1.91 -21.14 5.16
CA ALA A 122 -1.21 -20.04 5.82
C ALA A 122 -0.34 -20.57 6.97
N SER A 123 0.78 -19.89 7.23
CA SER A 123 1.55 -20.12 8.46
C SER A 123 0.70 -19.80 9.68
N ILE A 124 0.74 -20.68 10.68
CA ILE A 124 0.12 -20.43 11.98
C ILE A 124 1.18 -19.74 12.83
N LEU A 125 0.90 -18.49 13.19
CA LEU A 125 1.67 -17.75 14.18
C LEU A 125 1.37 -18.32 15.57
N ASP A 126 2.41 -18.45 16.40
CA ASP A 126 2.18 -18.66 17.82
C ASP A 126 1.66 -17.37 18.49
N LYS A 127 1.20 -17.50 19.73
CA LYS A 127 0.55 -16.38 20.43
C LYS A 127 1.54 -15.26 20.78
N HIS A 128 2.78 -15.62 21.12
CA HIS A 128 3.82 -14.65 21.47
C HIS A 128 4.23 -13.83 20.24
N GLU A 129 4.46 -14.48 19.10
CA GLU A 129 4.74 -13.80 17.83
C GLU A 129 3.60 -12.87 17.42
N GLU A 130 2.35 -13.35 17.51
CA GLU A 130 1.17 -12.55 17.21
C GLU A 130 1.08 -11.31 18.11
N ASP A 131 1.29 -11.48 19.41
CA ASP A 131 1.21 -10.41 20.40
C ASP A 131 2.32 -9.37 20.19
N ILE A 132 3.55 -9.78 19.87
CA ILE A 132 4.66 -8.88 19.50
C ILE A 132 4.32 -8.12 18.22
N MET A 133 3.89 -8.83 17.16
CA MET A 133 3.58 -8.21 15.88
C MET A 133 2.46 -7.18 16.01
N LEU A 134 1.38 -7.50 16.72
CA LEU A 134 0.27 -6.57 16.93
C LEU A 134 0.66 -5.40 17.83
N SER A 135 1.14 -5.69 19.03
CA SER A 135 1.24 -4.70 20.10
C SER A 135 2.49 -3.85 19.98
N SER A 136 3.65 -4.48 19.73
CA SER A 136 4.92 -3.78 19.70
C SER A 136 5.24 -3.24 18.30
N ILE A 137 5.17 -4.09 17.27
CA ILE A 137 5.56 -3.72 15.91
C ILE A 137 4.50 -2.79 15.28
N ILE A 138 3.27 -3.29 15.09
CA ILE A 138 2.22 -2.55 14.39
C ILE A 138 1.76 -1.33 15.20
N LEU A 139 1.24 -1.55 16.40
CA LEU A 139 0.62 -0.48 17.20
C LEU A 139 1.65 0.41 17.90
N GLY A 140 2.79 -0.15 18.30
CA GLY A 140 3.82 0.57 19.05
C GLY A 140 4.74 1.43 18.19
N LYS A 141 5.06 0.99 16.95
CA LYS A 141 6.15 1.61 16.16
C LYS A 141 5.74 1.98 14.75
N LEU A 142 5.35 1.00 13.91
CA LEU A 142 5.11 1.22 12.49
C LEU A 142 3.90 2.14 12.23
N SER A 143 2.74 1.84 12.82
CA SER A 143 1.55 2.65 12.58
C SER A 143 1.65 4.07 13.16
N PRO A 144 2.24 4.31 14.35
CA PRO A 144 2.47 5.66 14.84
C PRO A 144 3.35 6.50 13.90
N ALA A 145 4.49 5.98 13.45
CA ALA A 145 5.39 6.71 12.54
C ALA A 145 4.72 7.03 11.20
N TYR A 146 3.97 6.08 10.64
CA TYR A 146 3.19 6.29 9.42
C TYR A 146 2.14 7.40 9.61
N ARG A 147 1.33 7.33 10.67
CA ARG A 147 0.26 8.30 10.94
C ARG A 147 0.80 9.69 11.17
N GLU A 148 1.88 9.80 11.94
CA GLU A 148 2.56 11.06 12.21
C GLU A 148 3.00 11.75 10.90
N SER A 149 3.52 10.98 9.93
CA SER A 149 3.88 11.52 8.61
C SER A 149 2.64 11.88 7.79
N VAL A 150 1.65 10.98 7.73
CA VAL A 150 0.47 11.16 6.86
C VAL A 150 -0.42 12.31 7.29
N GLU A 151 -0.56 12.57 8.60
CA GLU A 151 -1.35 13.70 9.12
C GLU A 151 -0.90 15.03 8.49
N LYS A 152 0.40 15.19 8.28
CA LYS A 152 1.02 16.38 7.69
C LYS A 152 0.81 16.53 6.17
N THR A 153 0.21 15.52 5.54
CA THR A 153 -0.03 15.47 4.08
C THR A 153 -1.48 15.69 3.72
N VAL A 154 -2.39 15.74 4.70
CA VAL A 154 -3.83 15.62 4.47
C VAL A 154 -4.36 16.70 3.53
N ASP A 155 -3.90 17.94 3.66
CA ASP A 155 -4.38 19.05 2.81
C ASP A 155 -3.89 18.93 1.38
N VAL A 156 -2.58 18.72 1.18
CA VAL A 156 -1.96 18.49 -0.14
C VAL A 156 -2.59 17.30 -0.84
N VAL A 157 -2.71 16.17 -0.15
CA VAL A 157 -3.26 14.94 -0.71
C VAL A 157 -4.73 15.13 -1.07
N ASN A 158 -5.52 15.82 -0.26
CA ASN A 158 -6.92 16.10 -0.59
C ASN A 158 -7.05 17.05 -1.78
N MET A 159 -6.23 18.10 -1.85
CA MET A 159 -6.19 19.03 -2.98
C MET A 159 -5.89 18.28 -4.29
N LEU A 160 -4.79 17.52 -4.31
CA LEU A 160 -4.33 16.82 -5.51
C LEU A 160 -5.23 15.63 -5.88
N SER A 161 -5.85 14.97 -4.90
CA SER A 161 -6.74 13.83 -5.15
C SER A 161 -7.95 14.18 -6.04
N ARG A 162 -8.39 15.44 -6.03
CA ARG A 162 -9.49 15.95 -6.87
C ARG A 162 -9.14 15.99 -8.35
N ARG A 163 -7.85 16.03 -8.68
CA ARG A 163 -7.33 16.04 -10.05
C ARG A 163 -7.14 14.63 -10.62
N ILE A 164 -7.29 13.58 -9.80
CA ILE A 164 -7.14 12.18 -10.23
C ILE A 164 -8.38 11.75 -11.04
N PRO A 165 -8.23 11.30 -12.30
CA PRO A 165 -9.36 10.93 -13.14
C PRO A 165 -10.14 9.73 -12.58
N ALA A 166 -11.45 9.90 -12.46
CA ALA A 166 -12.35 8.83 -12.02
C ALA A 166 -12.74 7.92 -13.21
N ARG A 167 -12.24 6.67 -13.23
CA ARG A 167 -12.58 5.68 -14.27
C ARG A 167 -13.90 4.92 -14.04
N ARG A 168 -14.61 5.19 -12.95
CA ARG A 168 -15.94 4.61 -12.67
C ARG A 168 -16.79 5.61 -11.88
N ALA A 169 -18.07 5.74 -12.24
CA ALA A 169 -19.05 6.38 -11.38
C ALA A 169 -19.16 5.57 -10.08
N ARG A 170 -18.99 6.21 -8.92
CA ARG A 170 -19.00 5.53 -7.62
C ARG A 170 -19.85 6.31 -6.63
N ARG A 171 -20.82 5.61 -6.02
CA ARG A 171 -21.49 6.09 -4.83
C ARG A 171 -20.49 6.15 -3.68
N LEU A 172 -20.52 7.22 -2.89
CA LEU A 172 -19.74 7.28 -1.66
C LEU A 172 -20.27 6.21 -0.69
N HIS A 173 -19.39 5.36 -0.14
CA HIS A 173 -19.73 4.58 1.05
C HIS A 173 -19.73 5.54 2.24
N ILE A 174 -20.82 6.27 2.42
CA ILE A 174 -21.14 7.08 3.60
C ILE A 174 -22.07 6.22 4.45
N GLY A 175 -21.65 5.84 5.66
CA GLY A 175 -22.47 5.01 6.55
C GLY A 175 -21.65 4.24 7.58
N LEU A 176 -22.36 3.51 8.46
CA LEU A 176 -21.83 2.78 9.63
C LEU A 176 -20.74 1.75 9.31
N PHE A 177 -20.68 1.28 8.06
CA PHE A 177 -19.77 0.23 7.57
C PHE A 177 -18.63 0.76 6.68
N GLY A 178 -18.48 2.09 6.57
CA GLY A 178 -17.33 2.69 5.87
C GLY A 178 -16.10 2.70 6.78
N TYR A 179 -14.93 2.35 6.25
CA TYR A 179 -13.67 2.55 6.99
C TYR A 179 -13.51 4.02 7.37
N SER A 180 -13.32 4.31 8.65
CA SER A 180 -13.09 5.67 9.15
C SER A 180 -11.74 6.15 8.63
N ARG A 181 -11.74 7.01 7.61
CA ARG A 181 -10.55 7.64 7.03
C ARG A 181 -10.17 8.94 7.75
N ARG A 182 -10.50 9.03 9.04
CA ARG A 182 -10.40 10.25 9.83
C ARG A 182 -9.07 10.23 10.58
N LEU A 183 -8.18 11.15 10.24
CA LEU A 183 -6.88 11.39 10.90
C LEU A 183 -6.80 12.88 11.23
N GLY A 184 -6.45 13.21 12.47
CA GLY A 184 -6.36 14.62 12.92
C GLY A 184 -7.64 15.46 12.68
N GLY A 185 -8.83 14.85 12.66
CA GLY A 185 -10.10 15.55 12.40
C GLY A 185 -10.44 15.78 10.92
N LYS A 186 -9.50 15.62 9.99
CA LYS A 186 -9.70 15.68 8.54
C LYS A 186 -9.81 14.28 7.92
N ASN A 187 -10.43 14.18 6.74
CA ASN A 187 -10.63 12.90 6.06
C ASN A 187 -9.60 12.73 4.94
N LEU A 188 -8.92 11.59 4.89
CA LEU A 188 -8.11 11.21 3.74
C LEU A 188 -8.99 10.82 2.54
N PRO A 189 -8.47 10.98 1.30
CA PRO A 189 -9.13 10.40 0.14
C PRO A 189 -9.10 8.86 0.22
N ARG A 190 -9.72 8.20 -0.74
CA ARG A 190 -9.63 6.73 -0.81
C ARG A 190 -8.21 6.30 -1.21
N ALA A 191 -7.89 5.03 -0.97
CA ALA A 191 -6.55 4.49 -1.23
C ALA A 191 -6.07 4.70 -2.68
N ILE A 192 -6.95 4.62 -3.69
CA ILE A 192 -6.54 4.84 -5.10
C ILE A 192 -6.03 6.27 -5.33
N PRO A 193 -6.83 7.35 -5.10
CA PRO A 193 -6.30 8.70 -5.23
C PRO A 193 -5.12 9.01 -4.30
N PHE A 194 -5.10 8.45 -3.08
CA PHE A 194 -3.97 8.59 -2.16
C PHE A 194 -2.68 8.08 -2.80
N THR A 195 -2.67 6.83 -3.26
CA THR A 195 -1.51 6.24 -3.94
C THR A 195 -1.16 6.99 -5.22
N ALA A 196 -2.17 7.39 -6.00
CA ALA A 196 -1.96 8.15 -7.22
C ALA A 196 -1.20 9.47 -6.98
N VAL A 197 -1.60 10.24 -5.97
CA VAL A 197 -0.97 11.51 -5.62
C VAL A 197 0.51 11.31 -5.28
N PHE A 198 0.81 10.37 -4.37
CA PHE A 198 2.19 10.15 -3.92
C PHE A 198 3.11 9.66 -5.04
N TYR A 199 2.65 8.72 -5.87
CA TYR A 199 3.39 8.33 -7.06
C TYR A 199 3.57 9.50 -8.03
N SER A 200 2.53 10.30 -8.27
CA SER A 200 2.59 11.47 -9.15
C SER A 200 3.51 12.59 -8.65
N LEU A 201 3.79 12.66 -7.35
CA LEU A 201 4.81 13.57 -6.81
C LEU A 201 6.22 12.95 -6.81
N GLY A 202 6.39 11.70 -7.27
CA GLY A 202 7.66 10.98 -7.21
C GLY A 202 8.05 10.55 -5.80
N MET A 203 7.06 10.38 -4.91
CA MET A 203 7.25 9.99 -3.51
C MET A 203 6.33 8.81 -3.17
N PRO A 204 6.58 7.59 -3.68
CA PRO A 204 5.73 6.42 -3.45
C PRO A 204 5.40 6.22 -1.95
N PRO A 205 4.13 5.99 -1.60
CA PRO A 205 3.68 5.95 -0.20
C PRO A 205 4.15 4.72 0.57
N GLU A 206 4.76 3.75 -0.10
CA GLU A 206 5.40 2.57 0.48
C GLU A 206 6.49 2.91 1.50
N PHE A 207 7.16 4.06 1.30
CA PHE A 207 8.26 4.50 2.15
C PHE A 207 7.80 5.23 3.40
N ILE A 208 6.56 5.75 3.44
CA ILE A 208 6.10 6.59 4.56
C ILE A 208 6.16 5.79 5.87
N GLY A 209 6.89 6.31 6.85
CA GLY A 209 7.04 5.72 8.18
C GLY A 209 8.10 4.62 8.30
N LEU A 210 8.94 4.38 7.27
CA LEU A 210 9.98 3.35 7.33
C LEU A 210 11.07 3.62 8.37
N ARG A 211 11.30 4.87 8.81
CA ARG A 211 12.23 5.18 9.91
C ARG A 211 11.95 4.41 11.21
N ALA A 212 10.71 3.96 11.40
CA ALA A 212 10.34 3.13 12.54
C ALA A 212 11.07 1.77 12.58
N LEU A 213 11.68 1.33 11.47
CA LEU A 213 12.50 0.13 11.43
C LEU A 213 13.73 0.23 12.34
N GLU A 214 14.29 1.43 12.52
CA GLU A 214 15.45 1.67 13.39
C GLU A 214 15.13 1.48 14.87
N GLN A 215 13.85 1.50 15.22
CA GLN A 215 13.35 1.33 16.59
C GLN A 215 12.96 -0.12 16.89
N LEU A 216 12.99 -1.02 15.90
CA LEU A 216 12.68 -2.43 16.12
C LEU A 216 13.84 -3.10 16.85
N SER A 217 13.51 -3.94 17.83
CA SER A 217 14.49 -4.87 18.39
C SER A 217 14.88 -5.93 17.34
N GLU A 218 15.99 -6.65 17.57
CA GLU A 218 16.40 -7.75 16.68
C GLU A 218 15.30 -8.82 16.51
N GLU A 219 14.59 -9.16 17.60
CA GLU A 219 13.46 -10.10 17.56
C GLU A 219 12.33 -9.57 16.68
N GLU A 220 11.97 -8.29 16.85
CA GLU A 220 10.90 -7.66 16.08
C GLU A 220 11.24 -7.53 14.60
N TYR A 221 12.48 -7.15 14.29
CA TYR A 221 12.95 -7.04 12.92
C TYR A 221 13.01 -8.42 12.25
N SER A 222 13.45 -9.46 12.98
CA SER A 222 13.42 -10.85 12.50
C SER A 222 11.99 -11.28 12.15
N LEU A 223 11.03 -11.04 13.05
CA LEU A 223 9.61 -11.35 12.81
C LEU A 223 9.05 -10.60 11.59
N LEU A 224 9.36 -9.31 11.46
CA LEU A 224 8.98 -8.52 10.28
C LEU A 224 9.50 -9.18 8.99
N ARG A 225 10.77 -9.58 8.96
CA ARG A 225 11.42 -10.18 7.79
C ARG A 225 10.89 -11.57 7.47
N GLU A 226 10.58 -12.35 8.48
CA GLU A 226 9.98 -13.67 8.34
C GLU A 226 8.57 -13.59 7.74
N TYR A 227 7.74 -12.70 8.27
CA TYR A 227 6.32 -12.64 7.88
C TYR A 227 6.05 -11.74 6.68
N TYR A 228 6.88 -10.75 6.39
CA TYR A 228 6.82 -9.93 5.17
C TYR A 228 7.94 -10.31 4.18
N ARG A 229 7.77 -11.46 3.52
CA ARG A 229 8.80 -12.10 2.68
C ARG A 229 9.17 -11.28 1.44
N SER A 230 8.22 -10.51 0.93
CA SER A 230 8.39 -9.68 -0.27
C SER A 230 8.82 -8.25 0.03
N LEU A 231 9.11 -7.89 1.30
CA LEU A 231 9.41 -6.51 1.72
C LEU A 231 10.45 -5.83 0.82
N VAL A 232 11.62 -6.44 0.63
CA VAL A 232 12.71 -5.88 -0.18
C VAL A 232 12.30 -5.77 -1.65
N HIS A 233 11.54 -6.73 -2.16
CA HIS A 233 11.06 -6.69 -3.55
C HIS A 233 10.04 -5.58 -3.76
N ASP A 234 9.06 -5.46 -2.87
CA ASP A 234 8.00 -4.45 -2.93
C ASP A 234 8.58 -3.03 -2.83
N LEU A 235 9.52 -2.81 -1.90
CA LEU A 235 10.21 -1.53 -1.78
C LEU A 235 11.17 -1.28 -2.95
N SER A 236 11.82 -2.30 -3.51
CA SER A 236 12.66 -2.13 -4.69
C SER A 236 11.85 -1.76 -5.93
N GLU A 237 10.65 -2.33 -6.10
CA GLU A 237 9.73 -1.99 -7.19
C GLU A 237 9.12 -0.60 -7.03
N ALA A 238 8.83 -0.16 -5.80
CA ALA A 238 8.40 1.21 -5.52
C ALA A 238 9.56 2.21 -5.68
N GLY A 239 10.76 1.87 -5.22
CA GLY A 239 11.92 2.77 -5.14
C GLY A 239 12.40 3.30 -6.49
N LYS A 240 12.11 2.59 -7.58
CA LYS A 240 12.43 3.07 -8.94
C LYS A 240 11.59 4.27 -9.39
N TYR A 241 10.51 4.58 -8.68
CA TYR A 241 9.61 5.72 -8.93
C TYR A 241 9.88 6.92 -8.01
N ILE A 242 10.94 6.87 -7.22
CA ILE A 242 11.43 8.04 -6.49
C ILE A 242 11.99 9.04 -7.49
N ALA A 243 11.54 10.29 -7.40
CA ALA A 243 12.05 11.41 -8.19
C ALA A 243 12.84 12.36 -7.28
N TRP A 244 14.17 12.31 -7.39
CA TRP A 244 15.04 13.10 -6.51
C TRP A 244 14.95 14.60 -6.79
N ASP A 245 14.77 14.97 -8.06
CA ASP A 245 14.62 16.38 -8.45
C ASP A 245 13.38 17.00 -7.77
N ASN A 246 12.25 16.29 -7.76
CA ASN A 246 11.05 16.73 -7.06
C ASN A 246 11.27 16.86 -5.54
N LEU A 247 11.91 15.88 -4.92
CA LEU A 247 12.23 15.91 -3.50
C LEU A 247 13.12 17.10 -3.14
N ASN A 248 14.12 17.42 -3.98
CA ASN A 248 15.02 18.55 -3.78
C ASN A 248 14.26 19.88 -3.85
N ILE A 249 13.41 20.08 -4.87
CA ILE A 249 12.58 21.29 -5.01
C ILE A 249 11.66 21.45 -3.80
N LEU A 250 11.00 20.38 -3.35
CA LEU A 250 10.14 20.38 -2.16
C LEU A 250 10.91 20.62 -0.86
N ALA A 251 12.18 20.19 -0.78
CA ALA A 251 13.03 20.40 0.40
C ALA A 251 13.63 21.82 0.46
N GLU A 252 13.90 22.44 -0.68
CA GLU A 252 14.38 23.83 -0.79
C GLU A 252 13.28 24.85 -0.45
N LYS A 253 12.01 24.50 -0.72
CA LYS A 253 10.82 25.29 -0.34
C LYS A 253 10.86 26.73 -0.90
N PRO A 254 11.10 26.93 -2.20
CA PRO A 254 10.99 28.26 -2.78
C PRO A 254 9.57 28.82 -2.61
N PRO A 255 9.38 30.15 -2.63
CA PRO A 255 8.09 30.78 -2.30
C PRO A 255 6.88 30.20 -3.05
N GLU A 256 7.02 29.94 -4.35
CA GLU A 256 6.00 29.37 -5.21
C GLU A 256 5.61 27.92 -4.83
N VAL A 257 6.57 27.12 -4.36
CA VAL A 257 6.31 25.77 -3.84
C VAL A 257 5.62 25.86 -2.48
N ASN A 258 6.03 26.80 -1.63
CA ASN A 258 5.41 27.01 -0.33
C ASN A 258 3.95 27.45 -0.43
N GLU A 259 3.61 28.28 -1.42
CA GLU A 259 2.23 28.69 -1.70
C GLU A 259 1.33 27.50 -2.06
N VAL A 260 1.84 26.53 -2.82
CA VAL A 260 1.06 25.38 -3.28
C VAL A 260 0.96 24.27 -2.25
N PHE A 261 2.07 23.92 -1.59
CA PHE A 261 2.15 22.74 -0.73
C PHE A 261 1.98 23.05 0.77
N GLY A 262 2.23 24.29 1.19
CA GLY A 262 2.10 24.73 2.57
C GLY A 262 3.16 24.18 3.53
N GLU A 263 3.32 24.87 4.66
CA GLU A 263 4.38 24.58 5.63
C GLU A 263 4.23 23.22 6.31
N GLU A 264 3.01 22.77 6.59
CA GLU A 264 2.78 21.48 7.27
C GLU A 264 3.37 20.31 6.45
N PHE A 265 3.19 20.35 5.12
CA PHE A 265 3.75 19.36 4.21
C PHE A 265 5.26 19.55 4.08
N LEU A 266 5.72 20.76 3.76
CA LEU A 266 7.11 21.01 3.40
C LEU A 266 8.07 20.95 4.60
N GLN A 267 7.68 21.49 5.75
CA GLN A 267 8.50 21.47 6.97
C GLN A 267 8.22 20.24 7.82
N GLY A 268 7.01 19.70 7.76
CA GLY A 268 6.63 18.57 8.59
C GLY A 268 6.83 17.21 7.93
N PHE A 269 6.36 17.02 6.69
CA PHE A 269 6.38 15.72 6.01
C PHE A 269 7.70 15.44 5.28
N ILE A 270 8.18 16.40 4.47
CA ILE A 270 9.37 16.17 3.60
C ILE A 270 10.60 15.69 4.38
N PRO A 271 11.00 16.29 5.52
CA PRO A 271 12.18 15.81 6.26
C PRO A 271 12.03 14.38 6.76
N LYS A 272 10.84 14.02 7.26
CA LYS A 272 10.53 12.65 7.72
C LYS A 272 10.53 11.64 6.57
N TYR A 273 10.05 12.05 5.40
CA TYR A 273 10.07 11.20 4.22
C TYR A 273 11.51 10.96 3.74
N LEU A 274 12.38 11.97 3.80
CA LEU A 274 13.81 11.80 3.50
C LEU A 274 14.51 10.84 4.48
N GLU A 275 14.20 10.93 5.78
CA GLU A 275 14.65 9.96 6.79
C GLU A 275 14.15 8.55 6.47
N ASP A 276 12.87 8.40 6.10
CA ASP A 276 12.29 7.12 5.70
C ASP A 276 13.02 6.50 4.48
N LEU A 277 13.43 7.33 3.52
CA LEU A 277 14.23 6.92 2.36
C LEU A 277 15.66 6.52 2.75
N GLU A 278 16.28 7.26 3.67
CA GLU A 278 17.60 6.92 4.21
C GLU A 278 17.57 5.55 4.88
N THR A 279 16.60 5.28 5.76
CA THR A 279 16.41 3.97 6.39
C THR A 279 16.22 2.86 5.36
N ALA A 280 15.44 3.11 4.29
CA ALA A 280 15.24 2.12 3.23
C ALA A 280 16.55 1.82 2.47
N SER A 281 17.39 2.81 2.24
CA SER A 281 18.69 2.64 1.59
C SER A 281 19.68 1.92 2.51
N SER A 282 19.83 2.39 3.75
CA SER A 282 20.86 1.95 4.69
C SER A 282 20.57 0.58 5.31
N MET A 283 19.35 0.36 5.81
CA MET A 283 18.98 -0.89 6.50
C MET A 283 18.56 -2.00 5.53
N LEU A 284 17.92 -1.63 4.41
CA LEU A 284 17.32 -2.60 3.49
C LEU A 284 18.04 -2.70 2.13
N GLY A 285 19.03 -1.85 1.88
CA GLY A 285 19.80 -1.86 0.62
C GLY A 285 18.99 -1.48 -0.60
N ILE A 286 17.90 -0.72 -0.42
CA ILE A 286 17.00 -0.35 -1.52
C ILE A 286 17.64 0.76 -2.37
N LYS A 287 17.80 0.50 -3.66
CA LYS A 287 18.23 1.51 -4.63
C LYS A 287 17.07 2.46 -4.94
N LEU A 288 17.24 3.74 -4.65
CA LEU A 288 16.22 4.77 -4.84
C LEU A 288 16.50 5.60 -6.10
N GLY A 289 15.47 5.79 -6.92
CA GLY A 289 15.55 6.50 -8.19
C GLY A 289 15.61 5.56 -9.41
N PRO A 290 15.54 6.12 -10.62
CA PRO A 290 15.47 5.34 -11.85
C PRO A 290 16.79 4.62 -12.14
N ARG A 291 16.67 3.40 -12.67
CA ARG A 291 17.77 2.47 -12.96
C ARG A 291 17.93 2.21 -14.45
N ASN A 292 16.96 2.62 -15.25
CA ASN A 292 16.96 2.50 -16.70
C ASN A 292 16.21 3.66 -17.37
N VAL A 293 16.27 3.70 -18.71
CA VAL A 293 15.67 4.79 -19.52
C VAL A 293 14.15 4.88 -19.36
N THR A 294 13.44 3.77 -19.14
CA THR A 294 11.98 3.79 -18.95
C THR A 294 11.61 4.41 -17.61
N GLU A 295 12.35 4.07 -16.56
CA GLU A 295 12.19 4.68 -15.24
C GLU A 295 12.60 6.17 -15.26
N ARG A 296 13.65 6.53 -16.01
CA ARG A 296 14.02 7.95 -16.17
C ARG A 296 12.95 8.75 -16.92
N ARG A 297 12.26 8.15 -17.89
CA ARG A 297 11.10 8.78 -18.53
C ARG A 297 9.97 9.04 -17.54
N TYR A 298 9.71 8.11 -16.63
CA TYR A 298 8.75 8.32 -15.55
C TYR A 298 9.15 9.50 -14.66
N GLU A 299 10.42 9.55 -14.23
CA GLU A 299 10.94 10.64 -13.40
C GLU A 299 10.76 11.99 -14.10
N ASN A 300 11.13 12.09 -15.37
CA ASN A 300 10.92 13.32 -16.15
C ASN A 300 9.43 13.72 -16.23
N GLU A 301 8.52 12.75 -16.36
CA GLU A 301 7.09 13.03 -16.42
C GLU A 301 6.54 13.57 -15.09
N VAL A 302 6.96 12.99 -13.95
CA VAL A 302 6.55 13.49 -12.63
C VAL A 302 7.26 14.79 -12.23
N ASN A 303 8.44 15.06 -12.80
CA ASN A 303 9.11 16.36 -12.67
C ASN A 303 8.31 17.45 -13.39
N ASN A 304 7.91 17.21 -14.64
CA ASN A 304 7.03 18.12 -15.38
C ASN A 304 5.71 18.33 -14.63
N LEU A 305 5.12 17.26 -14.08
CA LEU A 305 3.90 17.35 -13.29
C LEU A 305 4.07 18.26 -12.07
N LEU A 306 5.19 18.20 -11.35
CA LEU A 306 5.44 19.09 -10.23
C LEU A 306 5.53 20.56 -10.69
N ILE A 307 6.22 20.83 -11.79
CA ILE A 307 6.31 22.18 -12.37
C ILE A 307 4.92 22.69 -12.76
N SER A 308 4.14 21.91 -13.51
CA SER A 308 2.77 22.25 -13.89
C SER A 308 1.85 22.49 -12.68
N LEU A 309 2.07 21.77 -11.57
CA LEU A 309 1.34 21.98 -10.32
C LEU A 309 1.68 23.33 -9.67
N ILE A 310 2.94 23.75 -9.73
CA ILE A 310 3.44 25.03 -9.21
C ILE A 310 2.92 26.19 -10.08
N GLU A 311 2.96 26.04 -11.41
CA GLU A 311 2.50 27.05 -12.37
C GLU A 311 0.97 27.12 -12.50
N GLY A 312 0.25 26.10 -12.01
CA GLY A 312 -1.21 26.04 -12.08
C GLY A 312 -1.77 25.64 -13.46
N GLU A 313 -0.98 24.98 -14.30
CA GLU A 313 -1.36 24.59 -15.66
C GLU A 313 -2.27 23.35 -15.70
N VAL A 314 -3.58 23.56 -15.59
CA VAL A 314 -4.58 22.47 -15.45
C VAL A 314 -4.51 21.39 -16.53
N GLU A 315 -4.36 21.77 -17.81
CA GLU A 315 -4.31 20.80 -18.91
C GLU A 315 -3.01 19.99 -18.91
N SER A 316 -1.87 20.63 -18.62
CA SER A 316 -0.56 19.97 -18.48
C SER A 316 -0.58 18.97 -17.32
N ILE A 317 -1.11 19.38 -16.16
CA ILE A 317 -1.28 18.51 -14.98
C ILE A 317 -2.03 17.23 -15.32
N LYS A 318 -3.16 17.33 -16.05
CA LYS A 318 -3.96 16.15 -16.39
C LYS A 318 -3.20 15.19 -17.30
N ARG A 319 -2.57 15.73 -18.35
CA ARG A 319 -1.80 14.96 -19.33
C ARG A 319 -0.64 14.23 -18.67
N GLU A 320 0.16 14.94 -17.88
CA GLU A 320 1.34 14.37 -17.22
C GLU A 320 0.98 13.32 -16.18
N LEU A 321 -0.11 13.53 -15.46
CA LEU A 321 -0.64 12.54 -14.53
C LEU A 321 -1.07 11.25 -15.22
N GLU A 322 -1.78 11.35 -16.33
CA GLU A 322 -2.22 10.21 -17.14
C GLU A 322 -1.02 9.45 -17.72
N ASN A 323 -0.04 10.17 -18.26
CA ASN A 323 1.20 9.59 -18.78
C ASN A 323 1.98 8.84 -17.70
N ALA A 324 2.20 9.47 -16.54
CA ALA A 324 2.88 8.83 -15.41
C ALA A 324 2.13 7.57 -14.93
N ALA A 325 0.79 7.60 -14.92
CA ALA A 325 -0.05 6.46 -14.56
C ALA A 325 0.09 5.29 -15.55
N LEU A 326 0.19 5.58 -16.85
CA LEU A 326 0.45 4.58 -17.89
C LEU A 326 1.82 3.93 -17.71
N MET A 327 2.85 4.75 -17.44
CA MET A 327 4.23 4.26 -17.24
C MET A 327 4.34 3.31 -16.03
N ARG A 328 3.66 3.62 -14.92
CA ARG A 328 3.59 2.74 -13.73
C ARG A 328 2.49 1.67 -13.80
N ARG A 329 1.75 1.59 -14.91
CA ARG A 329 0.67 0.60 -15.18
C ARG A 329 -0.44 0.55 -14.14
N SER A 330 -0.69 1.66 -13.46
CA SER A 330 -1.77 1.80 -12.49
C SER A 330 -1.89 3.26 -12.10
N ILE A 331 -3.12 3.78 -12.06
CA ILE A 331 -3.33 5.12 -11.53
C ILE A 331 -2.94 5.22 -10.06
N GLY A 332 -3.26 4.20 -9.26
CA GLY A 332 -3.10 4.15 -7.81
C GLY A 332 -3.52 2.81 -7.26
#